data_AF-A0AAP3WFI7-F1
#
_entry.id   AF-A0AAP3WFI7-F1
#
_cell.length_a   1.000
_cell.length_b   1.000
_cell.length_c   1.000
_cell.angle_alpha   90.00
_cell.angle_beta   90.00
_cell.angle_gamma   90.00
#
_symmetry.space_group_name_H-M   'P 1'
#
loop_
_entity.id
_entity.type
_entity.pdbx_description
1 polymer ?
#
loop_
_entity_poly.entity_id
_entity_poly.type
_entity_poly.pdbx_seq_one_letter_code
_entity_poly.pdbx_strand_id
1 'polypeptide(L)' 'MPLFRVTVKRMKNTNGIRLEPGMTVDIPSNSFSNPVTTNGGQVVIDAFYRIYGVDIKKAGALNMSDLDVQQVR' A
#
# COMPACT_ATOMS: atom_id res chain seq x y z
N MET A 1 13.94 -9.67 8.46
CA MET A 1 13.08 -9.39 7.30
C MET A 1 12.84 -7.90 7.27
N PRO A 2 13.12 -7.21 6.15
CA PRO A 2 12.83 -5.79 6.03
C PRO A 2 11.34 -5.53 6.23
N LEU A 3 11.03 -4.47 6.96
CA LEU A 3 9.67 -4.05 7.23
C LEU A 3 9.42 -2.74 6.50
N PHE A 4 8.43 -2.73 5.60
CA PHE A 4 8.02 -1.52 4.90
C PHE A 4 6.72 -1.01 5.47
N ARG A 5 6.69 0.25 5.88
CA ARG A 5 5.46 0.97 6.19
C ARG A 5 4.97 1.68 4.94
N VAL A 6 3.77 1.35 4.51
CA VAL A 6 3.12 1.98 3.36
C VAL A 6 1.98 2.86 3.85
N THR A 7 2.03 4.14 3.52
CA THR A 7 1.07 5.17 3.96
C THR A 7 0.37 5.78 2.77
N VAL A 8 -0.96 5.91 2.83
CA VAL A 8 -1.72 6.69 1.85
C VAL A 8 -1.47 8.18 2.09
N LYS A 9 -0.96 8.90 1.08
CA LYS A 9 -0.65 10.34 1.17
C LYS A 9 -1.85 11.24 0.86
N ARG A 10 -2.78 10.76 0.03
CA ARG A 10 -3.85 11.57 -0.55
C ARG A 10 -5.19 10.86 -0.45
N MET A 11 -6.24 11.65 -0.25
CA MET A 11 -7.60 11.13 -0.38
C MET A 11 -7.85 10.74 -1.82
N LYS A 12 -8.43 9.56 -2.03
CA LYS A 12 -8.82 9.10 -3.36
C LYS A 12 -10.17 8.41 -3.27
N ASN A 13 -11.07 8.76 -4.18
CA ASN A 13 -12.35 8.09 -4.32
C ASN A 13 -12.46 7.62 -5.77
N THR A 14 -12.38 6.31 -5.99
CA THR A 14 -12.38 5.72 -7.33
C THR A 14 -13.00 4.35 -7.26
N ASN A 15 -13.83 3.99 -8.25
CA ASN A 15 -14.51 2.69 -8.31
C ASN A 15 -15.33 2.35 -7.05
N GLY A 16 -15.90 3.37 -6.39
CA GLY A 16 -16.66 3.22 -5.14
C GLY A 16 -15.81 2.95 -3.90
N ILE A 17 -14.48 2.99 -4.03
CA ILE A 17 -13.53 2.81 -2.93
C ILE A 17 -12.98 4.16 -2.51
N ARG A 18 -13.14 4.48 -1.22
CA ARG A 18 -12.59 5.68 -0.60
C ARG A 18 -11.35 5.33 0.22
N LEU A 19 -10.22 5.87 -0.20
CA LEU A 19 -8.97 5.86 0.54
C LEU A 19 -8.79 7.20 1.25
N GLU A 20 -8.34 7.13 2.50
CA GLU A 20 -8.10 8.31 3.32
C GLU A 20 -6.61 8.47 3.61
N PRO A 21 -6.09 9.72 3.58
CA PRO A 21 -4.71 9.97 3.94
C PRO A 21 -4.48 9.57 5.41
N GLY A 22 -3.36 8.91 5.68
CA GLY A 22 -3.04 8.38 7.00
C GLY A 22 -3.41 6.91 7.22
N MET A 23 -4.07 6.25 6.25
CA MET A 23 -4.15 4.78 6.25
C MET A 23 -2.75 4.20 6.08
N THR A 24 -2.33 3.36 7.02
CA THR A 24 -0.97 2.80 7.07
C THR A 24 -1.00 1.30 7.25
N VAL A 25 -0.11 0.60 6.55
CA VAL A 25 0.07 -0.85 6.70
C VAL A 25 1.54 -1.18 6.78
N ASP A 26 1.89 -2.12 7.67
CA ASP A 26 3.24 -2.62 7.82
C ASP A 26 3.36 -3.95 7.06
N ILE A 27 4.26 -3.99 6.09
CA ILE A 27 4.44 -5.10 5.16
C ILE A 27 5.79 -5.76 5.44
N PRO A 28 5.80 -7.01 5.96
CA PRO A 28 7.02 -7.79 6.05
C PRO A 28 7.40 -8.25 4.64
N SER A 29 8.53 -7.78 4.12
CA SER A 29 9.05 -8.19 2.82
C SER A 29 10.25 -9.12 3.00
N ASN A 30 10.40 -10.08 2.09
CA ASN A 30 11.61 -10.92 1.98
C ASN A 30 12.70 -10.26 1.12
N SER A 31 12.43 -9.09 0.55
CA SER A 31 13.34 -8.37 -0.34
C SER A 31 13.42 -6.90 0.07
N PHE A 32 14.59 -6.28 -0.12
CA PHE A 32 14.80 -4.84 0.10
C PHE A 32 14.22 -3.97 -1.03
N SER A 33 13.63 -4.59 -2.05
CA SER A 33 12.97 -3.90 -3.16
C SER A 33 11.64 -3.30 -2.74
N ASN A 34 11.23 -2.24 -3.45
CA ASN A 34 9.99 -1.54 -3.18
C ASN A 34 8.77 -2.49 -3.32
N PRO A 35 7.97 -2.68 -2.26
CA PRO A 35 6.82 -3.60 -2.27
C PRO A 35 5.71 -3.14 -3.22
N VAL A 36 5.62 -1.86 -3.60
CA VAL A 36 4.59 -1.34 -4.52
C VAL A 36 4.82 -1.80 -5.96
N THR A 37 6.08 -1.94 -6.38
CA THR A 37 6.43 -2.35 -7.76
C THR A 37 6.78 -3.82 -7.87
N THR A 38 7.24 -4.43 -6.77
CA THR A 38 7.63 -5.85 -6.75
C THR A 38 6.41 -6.75 -6.86
N ASN A 39 6.46 -7.75 -7.75
CA ASN A 39 5.36 -8.71 -8.00
C ASN A 39 3.98 -8.05 -8.25
N GLY A 40 3.98 -6.87 -8.89
CA GLY A 40 2.74 -6.12 -9.17
C GLY A 40 2.03 -5.59 -7.93
N GLY A 41 2.76 -5.44 -6.81
CA GLY A 41 2.25 -4.86 -5.57
C GLY A 41 1.31 -5.75 -4.77
N GLN A 42 1.26 -7.06 -5.08
CA GLN A 42 0.39 -8.04 -4.42
C GLN A 42 0.46 -7.96 -2.88
N VAL A 43 1.66 -7.89 -2.32
CA VAL A 43 1.86 -7.79 -0.87
C VAL A 43 1.24 -6.53 -0.25
N VAL A 44 1.17 -5.44 -1.00
CA VAL A 44 0.52 -4.19 -0.57
C VAL A 44 -1.00 -4.34 -0.65
N ILE A 45 -1.50 -4.92 -1.75
CA ILE A 45 -2.94 -5.17 -1.93
C ILE A 45 -3.46 -6.06 -0.81
N ASP A 46 -2.79 -7.18 -0.54
CA ASP A 46 -3.17 -8.12 0.51
C ASP A 46 -3.13 -7.46 1.90
N ALA A 47 -2.13 -6.62 2.18
CA ALA A 47 -2.04 -5.92 3.45
C ALA A 47 -3.18 -4.91 3.66
N PHE A 48 -3.49 -4.09 2.64
CA PHE A 48 -4.60 -3.13 2.71
C PHE A 48 -5.96 -3.84 2.74
N TYR A 49 -6.10 -4.95 2.01
CA TYR A 49 -7.32 -5.75 2.05
C TYR A 49 -7.51 -6.41 3.42
N ARG A 50 -6.45 -6.93 4.03
CA ARG A 50 -6.51 -7.57 5.35
C ARG A 50 -6.81 -6.58 6.49
N ILE A 51 -6.21 -5.39 6.48
CA ILE A 51 -6.35 -4.42 7.57
C ILE A 51 -7.61 -3.55 7.40
N TYR A 52 -7.89 -3.11 6.18
CA TYR A 52 -8.95 -2.14 5.91
C TYR A 52 -10.09 -2.68 5.03
N GLY A 53 -9.99 -3.90 4.49
CA GLY A 53 -10.97 -4.43 3.55
C GLY A 53 -10.96 -3.76 2.18
N VAL A 54 -9.88 -3.03 1.85
CA VAL A 54 -9.80 -2.21 0.64
C VAL A 54 -8.83 -2.79 -0.38
N ASP A 55 -9.32 -2.96 -1.61
CA ASP A 55 -8.48 -3.28 -2.76
C ASP A 55 -7.85 -1.99 -3.33
N ILE A 56 -6.61 -1.72 -2.90
CA ILE A 56 -5.89 -0.50 -3.26
C ILE A 56 -5.54 -0.42 -4.76
N LYS A 57 -5.47 -1.57 -5.45
CA LYS A 57 -5.26 -1.63 -6.89
C LYS A 57 -6.53 -1.22 -7.64
N LYS A 58 -7.70 -1.71 -7.21
CA LYS A 58 -9.00 -1.22 -7.75
C LYS A 58 -9.26 0.24 -7.41
N ALA A 59 -8.76 0.74 -6.29
CA ALA A 59 -8.79 2.16 -5.97
C ALA A 59 -7.86 3.02 -6.86
N GLY A 60 -7.03 2.39 -7.70
CA GLY A 60 -6.06 3.07 -8.57
C GLY A 60 -4.93 3.77 -7.81
N ALA A 61 -4.72 3.44 -6.53
CA ALA A 61 -3.74 4.09 -5.66
C ALA A 61 -2.44 3.30 -5.49
N LEU A 62 -2.31 2.13 -6.14
CA LEU A 62 -1.10 1.31 -6.11
C LEU A 62 0.01 1.95 -6.97
N ASN A 63 0.52 3.10 -6.55
CA ASN A 63 1.58 3.84 -7.20
C ASN A 63 2.36 4.68 -6.18
N MET A 64 3.58 5.11 -6.52
CA MET A 64 4.44 5.92 -5.64
C MET A 64 3.98 7.38 -5.50
N SER A 65 3.03 7.83 -6.31
CA SER A 65 2.47 9.19 -6.24
C SER A 65 1.44 9.32 -5.11
N ASP A 66 0.65 8.26 -4.90
CA ASP A 66 -0.42 8.18 -3.91
C ASP A 66 0.06 7.50 -2.60
N LEU A 67 1.07 6.64 -2.68
CA LEU A 67 1.65 5.94 -1.53
C LEU A 67 3.01 6.48 -1.13
N ASP A 68 3.23 6.60 0.17
CA ASP A 68 4.54 6.77 0.78
C ASP A 68 5.03 5.42 1.26
N VAL A 69 6.29 5.08 0.95
CA VAL A 69 6.89 3.80 1.32
C VAL A 69 8.13 4.09 2.13
N GLN A 70 8.12 3.70 3.40
CA GLN A 70 9.23 3.89 4.31
C GLN A 70 9.75 2.52 4.78
N GLN A 71 11.06 2.30 4.68
CA GLN A 71 11.67 1.15 5.31
C GLN A 71 11.88 1.45 6.80
N VAL A 72 11.26 0.63 7.66
CA VAL A 72 11.31 0.79 9.12
C VAL A 72 12.40 -0.08 9.75
N ARG A 73 12.78 -1.20 9.11
CA ARG A 73 13.82 -2.13 9.54
C ARG A 73 14.51 -2.84 8.37
#